data_AF-K1Z7C3-F1
#
_entry.id   AF-K1Z7C3-F1
#
_cell.length_a   1.000
_cell.length_b   1.000
_cell.length_c   1.000
_cell.angle_alpha   90.00
_cell.angle_beta   90.00
_cell.angle_gamma   90.00
#
_symmetry.space_group_name_H-M   'P 1'
#
loop_
_entity.id
_entity.type
_entity.pdbx_description
1 polymer ?
#
loop_
_entity_poly.entity_id
_entity_poly.type
_entity_poly.pdbx_seq_one_letter_code
_entity_poly.pdbx_strand_id
1 'polypeptide(L)'
;MATQDIEPPEIGRIINIILLSSLVMVLPGIEWSLFGWLHVFLPLLSFFLLSRYGRYTGMRLLLSAVTISLLVSLVVSSLDLFVFSFTLLLSGFVLYQSADRHESPALSGFKTAASLAGGWLIVMTILSAGSELSAYGQLLKTLDQGIIEALEYYRQSDTVSTETLVVLETTLYQMQVLVPMVMPAILGSLILMITWLTMVIGNTLLLKTSGRAVWSSYRSWQLPEKLIWVVIIMAVLALIPTQPLRAVGINSLILLSIIYCFQGLSIVVFFMHKWDVPLLLRSFFYVMIVFQSLGTLVLLFFGIADIWFDFRKLKLATTNKTE
;
A
#
# COMPACT_ATOMS: atom_id res chain seq x y z
N MET A 1 -26.85 -9.88 -21.50
CA MET A 1 -26.62 -10.06 -20.05
C MET A 1 -26.62 -11.56 -19.80
N ALA A 2 -25.50 -12.24 -20.05
CA ALA A 2 -25.38 -13.68 -19.82
C ALA A 2 -24.86 -13.87 -18.41
N THR A 3 -25.70 -14.39 -17.51
CA THR A 3 -25.30 -14.97 -16.23
C THR A 3 -24.33 -16.11 -16.54
N GLN A 4 -23.03 -15.83 -16.45
CA GLN A 4 -21.99 -16.85 -16.60
C GLN A 4 -22.05 -17.75 -15.37
N ASP A 5 -22.12 -19.06 -15.60
CA ASP A 5 -22.11 -20.10 -14.57
C ASP A 5 -20.77 -20.08 -13.82
N ILE A 6 -20.73 -19.29 -12.76
CA ILE A 6 -19.68 -19.36 -11.74
C ILE A 6 -20.02 -20.61 -10.92
N GLU A 7 -19.28 -21.70 -11.12
CA GLU A 7 -19.46 -22.93 -10.33
C GLU A 7 -19.45 -22.59 -8.84
N PRO A 8 -20.54 -22.91 -8.11
CA PRO A 8 -20.59 -22.65 -6.68
C PRO A 8 -19.52 -23.51 -5.98
N PRO A 9 -18.73 -22.94 -5.06
CA PRO A 9 -17.70 -23.68 -4.36
C PRO A 9 -18.30 -24.84 -3.54
N GLU A 10 -17.61 -25.97 -3.49
CA GLU A 10 -17.96 -27.09 -2.61
C GLU A 10 -18.06 -26.62 -1.14
N ILE A 11 -18.97 -27.22 -0.36
CA ILE A 11 -19.26 -26.81 1.03
C ILE A 11 -17.99 -26.80 1.90
N GLY A 12 -17.11 -27.80 1.76
CA GLY A 12 -15.85 -27.84 2.49
C GLY A 12 -14.90 -26.69 2.13
N ARG A 13 -14.90 -26.28 0.87
CA ARG A 13 -14.11 -25.14 0.39
C ARG A 13 -14.66 -23.81 0.88
N ILE A 14 -15.99 -23.67 0.96
CA ILE A 14 -16.67 -22.51 1.55
C ILE A 14 -16.23 -22.32 3.00
N ILE A 15 -16.33 -23.38 3.82
CA ILE A 15 -15.95 -23.33 5.24
C ILE A 15 -14.48 -22.93 5.39
N ASN A 16 -13.58 -23.56 4.62
CA ASN A 16 -12.16 -23.24 4.67
C ASN A 16 -11.87 -21.77 4.30
N ILE A 17 -12.54 -21.24 3.28
CA ILE A 17 -12.37 -19.83 2.88
C ILE A 17 -12.83 -18.89 4.00
N ILE A 18 -13.98 -19.17 4.60
CA ILE A 18 -14.54 -18.34 5.68
C ILE A 18 -13.59 -18.36 6.89
N LEU A 19 -13.16 -19.55 7.32
CA LEU A 19 -12.25 -19.71 8.45
C LEU A 19 -10.92 -19.02 8.20
N LEU A 20 -10.28 -19.27 7.05
CA LEU A 20 -9.02 -18.61 6.69
C LEU A 20 -9.18 -17.08 6.65
N SER A 21 -10.25 -16.58 6.03
CA SER A 21 -10.51 -15.14 5.94
C SER A 21 -10.70 -14.51 7.31
N SER A 22 -11.47 -15.17 8.19
CA SER A 22 -11.68 -14.70 9.56
C SER A 22 -10.39 -14.75 10.39
N LEU A 23 -9.55 -15.77 10.16
CA LEU A 23 -8.26 -15.94 10.83
C LEU A 23 -7.29 -14.81 10.47
N VAL A 24 -7.20 -14.43 9.19
CA VAL A 24 -6.36 -13.30 8.74
C VAL A 24 -6.74 -11.98 9.45
N MET A 25 -8.04 -11.76 9.73
CA MET A 25 -8.50 -10.58 10.46
C MET A 25 -8.24 -10.66 11.97
N VAL A 26 -8.40 -11.84 12.58
CA VAL A 26 -8.36 -12.02 14.03
C VAL A 26 -6.93 -12.15 14.56
N LEU A 27 -6.05 -12.88 13.88
CA LEU A 27 -4.69 -13.18 14.36
C LEU A 27 -3.91 -11.95 14.84
N PRO A 28 -3.94 -10.81 14.12
CA PRO A 28 -3.16 -9.65 14.54
C PRO A 28 -3.80 -8.90 15.72
N GLY A 29 -5.07 -9.18 16.03
CA GLY A 29 -5.73 -8.77 17.26
C GLY A 29 -5.33 -9.60 18.49
N ILE A 30 -4.70 -10.76 18.29
CA ILE A 30 -4.15 -11.59 19.35
C ILE A 30 -2.68 -11.21 19.59
N GLU A 31 -1.87 -11.22 18.53
CA GLU A 31 -0.44 -10.91 18.60
C GLU A 31 -0.02 -10.04 17.41
N TRP A 32 -0.04 -8.71 17.60
CA TRP A 32 0.30 -7.74 16.56
C TRP A 32 1.73 -7.91 16.04
N SER A 33 2.67 -8.17 16.94
CA SER A 33 4.11 -8.27 16.63
C SER A 33 4.42 -9.36 15.59
N LEU A 34 3.72 -10.49 15.67
CA LEU A 34 3.92 -11.65 14.80
C LEU A 34 3.03 -11.62 13.56
N PHE A 35 1.80 -11.12 13.68
CA PHE A 35 0.77 -11.27 12.64
C PHE A 35 0.36 -9.96 11.97
N GLY A 36 0.83 -8.80 12.42
CA GLY A 36 0.46 -7.48 11.87
C GLY A 36 0.60 -7.37 10.35
N TRP A 37 1.64 -8.00 9.78
CA TRP A 37 1.91 -8.01 8.33
C TRP A 37 0.79 -8.64 7.49
N LEU A 38 -0.08 -9.48 8.08
CA LEU A 38 -1.23 -10.09 7.40
C LEU A 38 -2.25 -9.04 6.92
N HIS A 39 -2.37 -7.90 7.62
CA HIS A 39 -3.30 -6.83 7.26
C HIS A 39 -3.08 -6.28 5.85
N VAL A 40 -1.83 -6.30 5.38
CA VAL A 40 -1.46 -5.85 4.03
C VAL A 40 -2.18 -6.66 2.95
N PHE A 41 -2.56 -7.92 3.24
CA PHE A 41 -3.24 -8.80 2.30
C PHE A 41 -4.77 -8.77 2.39
N LEU A 42 -5.37 -8.05 3.35
CA LEU A 42 -6.83 -7.97 3.49
C LEU A 42 -7.52 -7.35 2.27
N PRO A 43 -7.04 -6.24 1.67
CA PRO A 43 -7.67 -5.71 0.46
C PRO A 43 -7.54 -6.69 -0.72
N LEU A 44 -6.44 -7.43 -0.80
CA LEU A 44 -6.23 -8.47 -1.80
C LEU A 44 -7.22 -9.62 -1.61
N LEU A 45 -7.44 -10.06 -0.38
CA LEU A 45 -8.40 -11.10 -0.03
C LEU A 45 -9.81 -10.71 -0.48
N SER A 46 -10.28 -9.51 -0.12
CA SER A 46 -11.62 -9.07 -0.51
C SER A 46 -11.77 -8.91 -2.02
N PHE A 47 -10.80 -8.28 -2.68
CA PHE A 47 -10.77 -8.14 -4.13
C PHE A 47 -10.80 -9.50 -4.85
N PHE A 48 -9.98 -10.45 -4.39
CA PHE A 48 -9.87 -11.77 -5.01
C PHE A 48 -11.15 -12.60 -4.84
N LEU A 49 -11.73 -12.65 -3.63
CA LEU A 49 -12.94 -13.43 -3.37
C LEU A 49 -14.14 -12.92 -4.18
N LEU A 50 -14.31 -11.60 -4.27
CA LEU A 50 -15.37 -10.97 -5.07
C LEU A 50 -15.18 -11.22 -6.57
N SER A 51 -13.94 -11.11 -7.05
CA SER A 51 -13.62 -11.31 -8.46
C SER A 51 -13.67 -12.78 -8.89
N ARG A 52 -13.38 -13.72 -7.99
CA ARG A 52 -13.35 -15.17 -8.28
C ARG A 52 -14.73 -15.81 -8.21
N TYR A 53 -15.50 -15.51 -7.16
CA TYR A 53 -16.80 -16.15 -6.92
C TYR A 53 -17.99 -15.27 -7.32
N GLY A 54 -17.73 -14.09 -7.89
CA GLY A 54 -18.75 -13.12 -8.26
C GLY A 54 -19.28 -12.34 -7.06
N ARG A 55 -20.02 -11.26 -7.35
CA ARG A 55 -20.49 -10.29 -6.36
C ARG A 55 -21.31 -10.94 -5.24
N TYR A 56 -22.29 -11.77 -5.60
CA TYR A 56 -23.25 -12.32 -4.63
C TYR A 56 -22.58 -13.32 -3.68
N THR A 57 -21.94 -14.35 -4.22
CA THR A 57 -21.27 -15.39 -3.43
C THR A 57 -20.08 -14.83 -2.67
N GLY A 58 -19.24 -14.01 -3.32
CA GLY A 58 -18.08 -13.37 -2.68
C GLY A 58 -18.48 -12.46 -1.51
N MET A 59 -19.56 -11.68 -1.65
CA MET A 59 -20.06 -10.83 -0.56
C MET A 59 -20.55 -11.66 0.63
N ARG A 60 -21.25 -12.78 0.40
CA ARG A 60 -21.70 -13.66 1.48
C ARG A 60 -20.52 -14.27 2.25
N LEU A 61 -19.47 -14.71 1.54
CA LEU A 61 -18.25 -15.24 2.15
C LEU A 61 -17.53 -14.18 3.00
N LEU A 62 -17.44 -12.95 2.49
CA LEU A 62 -16.83 -11.83 3.23
C LEU A 62 -17.65 -11.45 4.44
N LEU A 63 -18.97 -11.33 4.31
CA LEU A 63 -19.85 -10.99 5.43
C LEU A 63 -19.80 -12.04 6.54
N SER A 64 -19.78 -13.34 6.19
CA SER A 64 -19.62 -14.39 7.19
C SER A 64 -18.27 -14.33 7.89
N ALA A 65 -17.17 -14.08 7.16
CA ALA A 65 -15.85 -13.89 7.74
C ALA A 65 -15.80 -12.69 8.69
N VAL A 66 -16.32 -11.53 8.24
CA VAL A 66 -16.40 -10.30 9.04
C VAL A 66 -17.24 -10.51 10.31
N THR A 67 -18.34 -11.27 10.22
CA THR A 67 -19.23 -11.54 11.37
C THR A 67 -18.51 -12.39 12.41
N ILE A 68 -17.82 -13.46 11.98
CA ILE A 68 -17.03 -14.30 12.87
C ILE A 68 -15.90 -13.48 13.51
N SER A 69 -15.18 -12.69 12.71
CA SER A 69 -14.10 -11.83 13.22
C SER A 69 -14.60 -10.81 14.22
N LEU A 70 -15.79 -10.20 14.01
CA LEU A 70 -16.40 -9.28 14.96
C LEU A 70 -16.69 -9.97 16.30
N LEU A 71 -17.30 -11.17 16.26
CA LEU A 71 -17.60 -11.93 17.48
C LEU A 71 -16.33 -12.27 18.26
N VAL A 72 -15.27 -12.68 17.57
CA VAL A 72 -13.99 -12.97 18.24
C VAL A 72 -13.33 -11.70 18.78
N SER A 73 -13.32 -10.61 18.02
CA SER A 73 -12.76 -9.33 18.47
C SER A 73 -13.52 -8.73 19.65
N LEU A 74 -14.82 -8.99 19.80
CA LEU A 74 -15.58 -8.63 21.00
C LEU A 74 -15.13 -9.43 22.24
N VAL A 75 -14.80 -10.70 22.08
CA VAL A 75 -14.32 -11.56 23.18
C VAL A 75 -12.88 -11.20 23.58
N VAL A 76 -12.03 -10.87 22.61
CA VAL A 76 -10.62 -10.51 22.82
C VAL A 76 -10.45 -9.01 23.17
N SER A 77 -11.53 -8.22 23.17
CA SER A 77 -11.51 -6.77 23.38
C SER A 77 -10.62 -6.01 22.39
N SER A 78 -10.53 -6.48 21.15
CA SER A 78 -9.67 -5.92 20.09
C SER A 78 -10.47 -5.19 18.99
N LEU A 79 -11.50 -4.44 19.40
CA LEU A 79 -12.40 -3.74 18.48
C LEU A 79 -11.71 -2.70 17.59
N ASP A 80 -10.69 -2.00 18.10
CA ASP A 80 -9.96 -1.00 17.32
C ASP A 80 -9.26 -1.62 16.10
N LEU A 81 -8.63 -2.78 16.30
CA LEU A 81 -7.98 -3.54 15.24
C LEU A 81 -8.99 -4.16 14.27
N PHE A 82 -10.15 -4.60 14.76
CA PHE A 82 -11.24 -5.05 13.90
C PHE A 82 -11.72 -3.92 12.96
N VAL A 83 -11.94 -2.72 13.51
CA VAL A 83 -12.36 -1.55 12.73
C VAL A 83 -11.29 -1.18 11.70
N PHE A 84 -10.01 -1.23 12.07
CA PHE A 84 -8.90 -1.04 11.14
C PHE A 84 -8.89 -2.09 10.01
N SER A 85 -8.98 -3.38 10.35
CA SER A 85 -9.14 -4.50 9.43
C SER A 85 -10.31 -4.31 8.45
N PHE A 86 -11.44 -3.81 8.94
CA PHE A 86 -12.63 -3.57 8.14
C PHE A 86 -12.41 -2.52 7.06
N THR A 87 -11.69 -1.42 7.37
CA THR A 87 -11.36 -0.39 6.36
C THR A 87 -10.51 -0.94 5.22
N LEU A 88 -9.59 -1.87 5.52
CA LEU A 88 -8.77 -2.53 4.51
C LEU A 88 -9.62 -3.44 3.61
N LEU A 89 -10.53 -4.23 4.18
CA LEU A 89 -11.46 -5.05 3.37
C LEU A 89 -12.33 -4.18 2.46
N LEU A 90 -12.82 -3.04 2.95
CA LEU A 90 -13.63 -2.10 2.17
C LEU A 90 -12.85 -1.55 0.96
N SER A 91 -11.56 -1.28 1.11
CA SER A 91 -10.73 -0.80 0.00
C SER A 91 -10.64 -1.81 -1.15
N GLY A 92 -10.55 -3.11 -0.84
CA GLY A 92 -10.58 -4.16 -1.87
C GLY A 92 -11.97 -4.39 -2.48
N PHE A 93 -13.05 -4.13 -1.74
CA PHE A 93 -14.40 -4.06 -2.32
C PHE A 93 -14.55 -2.91 -3.31
N VAL A 94 -14.05 -1.72 -2.97
CA VAL A 94 -14.03 -0.56 -3.90
C VAL A 94 -13.22 -0.88 -5.14
N LEU A 95 -12.09 -1.58 -4.98
CA LEU A 95 -11.28 -2.02 -6.11
C LEU A 95 -12.04 -2.99 -7.02
N TYR A 96 -12.77 -3.95 -6.43
CA TYR A 96 -13.63 -4.87 -7.17
C TYR A 96 -14.73 -4.13 -7.93
N GLN A 97 -15.40 -3.16 -7.31
CA GLN A 97 -16.43 -2.37 -7.99
C GLN A 97 -15.86 -1.59 -9.19
N SER A 98 -14.66 -1.04 -9.05
CA SER A 98 -14.00 -0.34 -10.14
C SER A 98 -13.59 -1.29 -11.28
N ALA A 99 -13.14 -2.49 -10.93
CA ALA A 99 -12.85 -3.58 -11.87
C ALA A 99 -14.09 -4.05 -12.65
N ASP A 100 -15.21 -4.25 -11.96
CA ASP A 100 -16.50 -4.67 -12.53
C ASP A 100 -17.07 -3.61 -13.50
N ARG A 101 -16.75 -2.33 -13.26
CA ARG A 101 -17.10 -1.20 -14.14
C ARG A 101 -16.12 -0.97 -15.30
N HIS A 102 -15.11 -1.82 -15.45
CA HIS A 102 -14.05 -1.69 -16.46
C HIS A 102 -13.35 -0.33 -16.44
N GLU A 103 -13.18 0.25 -15.26
CA GLU A 103 -12.50 1.53 -15.10
C GLU A 103 -10.98 1.39 -15.33
N SER A 104 -10.35 2.48 -15.76
CA SER A 104 -8.89 2.51 -15.99
C SER A 104 -8.11 2.20 -14.70
N PRO A 105 -6.91 1.58 -14.78
CA PRO A 105 -6.11 1.25 -13.61
C PRO A 105 -5.82 2.46 -12.71
N ALA A 106 -5.57 3.63 -13.31
CA ALA A 106 -5.30 4.86 -12.55
C ALA A 106 -6.52 5.32 -11.74
N LEU A 107 -7.72 5.26 -12.32
CA LEU A 107 -8.96 5.61 -11.63
C LEU A 107 -9.30 4.61 -10.53
N SER A 108 -9.12 3.30 -10.79
CA SER A 108 -9.31 2.24 -9.80
C SER A 108 -8.38 2.41 -8.61
N GLY A 109 -7.08 2.62 -8.86
CA GLY A 109 -6.10 2.88 -7.82
C GLY A 109 -6.42 4.14 -7.01
N PHE A 110 -6.81 5.24 -7.68
CA PHE A 110 -7.19 6.47 -6.98
C PHE A 110 -8.40 6.27 -6.06
N LYS A 111 -9.47 5.63 -6.55
CA LYS A 111 -10.68 5.36 -5.74
C LYS A 111 -10.38 4.47 -4.54
N THR A 112 -9.56 3.43 -4.73
CA THR A 112 -9.15 2.53 -3.65
C THR A 112 -8.29 3.24 -2.61
N ALA A 113 -7.30 4.03 -3.04
CA ALA A 113 -6.47 4.83 -2.15
C ALA A 113 -7.29 5.88 -1.38
N ALA A 114 -8.20 6.58 -2.07
CA ALA A 114 -9.09 7.57 -1.45
C ALA A 114 -10.07 6.92 -0.45
N SER A 115 -10.62 5.74 -0.77
CA SER A 115 -11.46 4.96 0.14
C SER A 115 -10.70 4.54 1.39
N LEU A 116 -9.46 4.06 1.24
CA LEU A 116 -8.63 3.67 2.37
C LEU A 116 -8.22 4.88 3.23
N ALA A 117 -7.83 5.99 2.61
CA ALA A 117 -7.53 7.24 3.31
C ALA A 117 -8.74 7.77 4.07
N GLY A 118 -9.91 7.83 3.42
CA GLY A 118 -11.16 8.23 4.06
C GLY A 118 -11.56 7.30 5.21
N GLY A 119 -11.41 5.99 5.03
CA GLY A 119 -11.61 4.99 6.07
C GLY A 119 -10.71 5.23 7.28
N TRP A 120 -9.40 5.40 7.07
CA TRP A 120 -8.47 5.70 8.16
C TRP A 120 -8.76 7.02 8.85
N LEU A 121 -9.14 8.07 8.14
CA LEU A 121 -9.55 9.34 8.75
C LEU A 121 -10.80 9.17 9.63
N ILE A 122 -11.79 8.38 9.18
CA ILE A 122 -12.98 8.06 9.98
C ILE A 122 -12.58 7.30 11.24
N VAL A 123 -11.74 6.26 11.11
CA VAL A 123 -11.26 5.48 12.26
C VAL A 123 -10.50 6.35 13.24
N MET A 124 -9.57 7.18 12.77
CA MET A 124 -8.82 8.10 13.62
C MET A 124 -9.75 9.09 14.33
N THR A 125 -10.82 9.57 13.67
CA THR A 125 -11.82 10.46 14.28
C THR A 125 -12.62 9.74 15.37
N ILE A 126 -13.04 8.50 15.12
CA ILE A 126 -13.77 7.68 16.10
C ILE A 126 -12.90 7.38 17.31
N LEU A 127 -11.64 6.97 17.12
CA LEU A 127 -10.70 6.69 18.21
C LEU A 127 -10.29 7.95 18.98
N SER A 128 -10.36 9.11 18.33
CA SER A 128 -10.16 10.40 19.00
C SER A 128 -11.37 10.82 19.84
N ALA A 129 -12.54 10.21 19.66
CA ALA A 129 -13.75 10.59 20.39
C ALA A 129 -13.64 10.16 21.86
N GLY A 130 -13.58 11.13 22.76
CA GLY A 130 -13.47 10.89 24.21
C GLY A 130 -12.03 10.80 24.73
N SER A 131 -11.01 10.98 23.88
CA SER A 131 -9.62 11.13 24.31
C SER A 131 -9.17 12.60 24.28
N GLU A 132 -8.27 12.98 25.20
CA GLU A 132 -7.73 14.35 25.26
C GLU A 132 -6.83 14.68 24.06
N LEU A 133 -6.22 13.65 23.48
CA LEU A 133 -5.32 13.75 22.35
C LEU A 133 -5.92 13.03 21.14
N SER A 134 -5.89 13.67 19.97
CA SER A 134 -6.27 13.00 18.72
C SER A 134 -5.45 11.74 18.49
N ALA A 135 -6.01 10.72 17.83
CA ALA A 135 -5.33 9.46 17.50
C ALA A 135 -4.01 9.69 16.72
N TYR A 136 -3.99 10.71 15.84
CA TYR A 136 -2.74 11.14 15.18
C TYR A 136 -1.73 11.74 16.17
N GLY A 137 -2.20 12.56 17.12
CA GLY A 137 -1.35 13.08 18.20
C GLY A 137 -0.83 11.98 19.13
N GLN A 138 -1.62 10.95 19.41
CA GLN A 138 -1.19 9.77 20.17
C GLN A 138 -0.07 9.03 19.44
N LEU A 139 -0.23 8.81 18.13
CA LEU A 139 0.81 8.20 17.29
C LEU A 139 2.13 8.99 17.35
N LEU A 140 2.07 10.32 17.24
CA LEU A 140 3.27 11.16 17.37
C LEU A 140 3.88 11.08 18.77
N LYS A 141 3.07 11.11 19.81
CA LYS A 141 3.53 10.99 21.20
C LYS A 141 4.21 9.64 21.45
N THR A 142 3.68 8.54 20.92
CA THR A 142 4.30 7.21 21.02
C THR A 142 5.67 7.19 20.33
N LEU A 143 5.81 7.86 19.18
CA LEU A 143 7.11 7.99 18.51
C LEU A 143 8.10 8.80 19.35
N ASP A 144 7.65 9.93 19.93
CA ASP A 144 8.49 10.76 20.80
C ASP A 144 8.96 9.99 22.04
N GLN A 145 8.07 9.21 22.66
CA GLN A 145 8.39 8.33 23.78
C GLN A 145 9.43 7.28 23.39
N GLY A 146 9.24 6.60 22.26
CA GLY A 146 10.20 5.59 21.79
C GLY A 146 11.59 6.18 21.49
N ILE A 147 11.66 7.43 21.02
CA ILE A 147 12.93 8.15 20.83
C ILE A 147 13.61 8.41 22.18
N ILE A 148 12.86 8.87 23.19
CA ILE A 148 13.38 9.15 24.53
C ILE A 148 13.87 7.87 25.21
N GLU A 149 13.08 6.80 25.15
CA GLU A 149 13.44 5.49 25.71
C GLU A 149 14.69 4.91 25.06
N ALA A 150 14.81 5.00 23.73
CA ALA A 150 16.01 4.59 23.02
C ALA A 150 17.24 5.37 23.49
N LEU A 151 17.10 6.69 23.65
CA LEU A 151 18.20 7.55 24.08
C LEU A 151 18.63 7.25 25.52
N GLU A 152 17.68 6.99 26.41
CA GLU A 152 17.96 6.58 27.78
C GLU A 152 18.67 5.22 27.84
N TYR A 153 18.24 4.26 27.03
CA TYR A 153 18.92 2.97 26.89
C TYR A 153 20.39 3.12 26.48
N TYR A 154 20.69 3.99 25.50
CA TYR A 154 22.07 4.24 25.08
C TYR A 154 22.89 5.00 26.12
N ARG A 155 22.29 5.94 26.86
CA ARG A 155 22.96 6.65 27.97
C ARG A 155 23.38 5.70 29.10
N GLN A 156 22.59 4.67 29.34
CA GLN A 156 22.87 3.64 30.36
C GLN A 156 23.88 2.58 29.87
N SER A 157 24.25 2.59 28.59
CA SER A 157 25.20 1.63 28.04
C SER A 157 26.64 2.14 28.19
N ASP A 158 27.43 1.44 28.99
CA ASP A 158 28.87 1.72 29.18
C ASP A 158 29.71 1.49 27.89
N THR A 159 29.10 0.94 26.83
CA THR A 159 29.81 0.57 25.60
C THR A 159 29.85 1.69 24.55
N VAL A 160 29.08 2.77 24.74
CA VAL A 160 28.96 3.85 23.76
C VAL A 160 29.86 5.01 24.15
N SER A 161 30.72 5.45 23.22
CA SER A 161 31.59 6.60 23.48
C SER A 161 30.79 7.90 23.64
N THR A 162 31.30 8.83 24.46
CA THR A 162 30.63 10.11 24.72
C THR A 162 30.41 10.93 23.44
N GLU A 163 31.33 10.86 22.48
CA GLU A 163 31.19 11.53 21.19
C GLU A 163 30.06 10.91 20.35
N THR A 164 29.96 9.57 20.33
CA THR A 164 28.86 8.87 19.65
C THR A 164 27.51 9.19 20.27
N LEU A 165 27.43 9.33 21.60
CA LEU A 165 26.20 9.71 22.30
C LEU A 165 25.69 11.10 21.87
N VAL A 166 26.58 12.08 21.73
CA VAL A 166 26.21 13.45 21.31
C VAL A 166 25.66 13.46 19.87
N VAL A 167 26.28 12.73 18.96
CA VAL A 167 25.80 12.61 17.57
C VAL A 167 24.44 11.91 17.52
N LEU A 168 24.27 10.84 18.30
CA LEU A 168 23.02 10.11 18.39
C LEU A 168 21.89 10.99 18.94
N GLU A 169 22.15 11.73 20.02
CA GLU A 169 21.20 12.67 20.63
C GLU A 169 20.76 13.74 19.64
N THR A 170 21.72 14.35 18.94
CA THR A 170 21.42 15.35 17.90
C THR A 170 20.54 14.77 16.79
N THR A 171 20.83 13.54 16.36
CA THR A 171 20.07 12.86 15.29
C THR A 171 18.64 12.54 15.74
N LEU A 172 18.48 12.02 16.95
CA LEU A 172 17.19 11.67 17.53
C LEU A 172 16.31 12.91 17.77
N TYR A 173 16.89 14.02 18.21
CA TYR A 173 16.16 15.29 18.30
C TYR A 173 15.74 15.84 16.93
N GLN A 174 16.56 15.68 15.90
CA GLN A 174 16.16 16.05 14.55
C GLN A 174 14.98 15.20 14.05
N MET A 175 14.91 13.91 14.42
CA MET A 175 13.79 13.05 14.08
C MET A 175 12.48 13.52 14.71
N GLN A 176 12.49 14.02 15.95
CA GLN A 176 11.28 14.56 16.60
C GLN A 176 10.66 15.75 15.84
N VAL A 177 11.45 16.49 15.07
CA VAL A 177 10.95 17.60 14.24
C VAL A 177 10.58 17.12 12.83
N LEU A 178 11.42 16.29 12.22
CA LEU A 178 11.26 15.88 10.82
C LEU A 178 10.18 14.81 10.64
N VAL A 179 10.09 13.84 11.56
CA VAL A 179 9.14 12.73 11.45
C VAL A 179 7.69 13.25 11.41
N PRO A 180 7.21 14.07 12.37
CA PRO A 180 5.85 14.59 12.32
C PRO A 180 5.52 15.37 11.04
N MET A 181 6.52 16.04 10.45
CA MET A 181 6.39 16.79 9.21
C MET A 181 6.15 15.87 8.00
N VAL A 182 6.78 14.70 7.94
CA VAL A 182 6.66 13.74 6.82
C VAL A 182 5.72 12.57 7.10
N MET A 183 5.23 12.42 8.34
CA MET A 183 4.27 11.37 8.74
C MET A 183 3.04 11.27 7.82
N PRO A 184 2.41 12.39 7.38
CA PRO A 184 1.28 12.30 6.45
C PRO A 184 1.66 11.61 5.14
N ALA A 185 2.83 11.92 4.59
CA ALA A 185 3.34 11.24 3.41
C ALA A 185 3.71 9.79 3.70
N ILE A 186 4.25 9.43 4.87
CA ILE A 186 4.50 8.03 5.23
C ILE A 186 3.19 7.23 5.24
N LEU A 187 2.13 7.75 5.85
CA LEU A 187 0.82 7.11 5.85
C LEU A 187 0.22 7.01 4.44
N GLY A 188 0.29 8.10 3.66
CA GLY A 188 -0.14 8.11 2.26
C GLY A 188 0.65 7.13 1.39
N SER A 189 1.95 6.99 1.65
CA SER A 189 2.85 6.05 0.99
C SER A 189 2.44 4.60 1.24
N LEU A 190 2.09 4.27 2.49
CA LEU A 190 1.55 2.96 2.86
C LEU A 190 0.23 2.68 2.12
N ILE A 191 -0.68 3.65 2.06
CA ILE A 191 -1.94 3.53 1.33
C ILE A 191 -1.70 3.25 -0.16
N LEU A 192 -0.79 4.00 -0.79
CA LEU A 192 -0.41 3.79 -2.20
C LEU A 192 0.22 2.41 -2.42
N MET A 193 1.12 1.99 -1.53
CA MET A 193 1.77 0.68 -1.58
C MET A 193 0.76 -0.46 -1.46
N ILE A 194 -0.13 -0.42 -0.46
CA ILE A 194 -1.19 -1.42 -0.26
C ILE A 194 -2.09 -1.49 -1.49
N THR A 195 -2.50 -0.34 -2.03
CA THR A 195 -3.36 -0.26 -3.21
C THR A 195 -2.65 -0.86 -4.44
N TRP A 196 -1.42 -0.45 -4.71
CA TRP A 196 -0.62 -0.95 -5.83
C TRP A 196 -0.38 -2.46 -5.72
N LEU A 197 0.00 -2.95 -4.53
CA LEU A 197 0.24 -4.37 -4.28
C LEU A 197 -1.03 -5.19 -4.54
N THR A 198 -2.17 -4.70 -4.04
CA THR A 198 -3.48 -5.32 -4.24
C THR A 198 -3.83 -5.41 -5.72
N MET A 199 -3.61 -4.35 -6.49
CA MET A 199 -3.87 -4.33 -7.93
C MET A 199 -2.96 -5.29 -8.69
N VAL A 200 -1.64 -5.25 -8.46
CA VAL A 200 -0.68 -6.06 -9.20
C VAL A 200 -0.81 -7.54 -8.88
N ILE A 201 -0.86 -7.89 -7.59
CA ILE A 201 -1.01 -9.29 -7.15
C ILE A 201 -2.42 -9.79 -7.49
N GLY A 202 -3.45 -8.98 -7.25
CA GLY A 202 -4.84 -9.33 -7.54
C GLY A 202 -5.06 -9.65 -9.01
N ASN A 203 -4.60 -8.77 -9.91
CA ASN A 203 -4.71 -9.00 -11.35
C ASN A 203 -3.95 -10.26 -11.80
N THR A 204 -2.75 -10.48 -11.23
CA THR A 204 -1.94 -11.67 -11.52
C THR A 204 -2.60 -12.95 -11.04
N LEU A 205 -3.19 -12.95 -9.85
CA LEU A 205 -3.85 -14.10 -9.26
C LEU A 205 -5.13 -14.47 -10.01
N LEU A 206 -5.90 -13.47 -10.45
CA LEU A 206 -7.08 -13.68 -11.30
C LEU A 206 -6.74 -14.25 -12.66
N LEU A 207 -5.67 -13.76 -13.30
CA LEU A 207 -5.20 -14.33 -14.55
C LEU A 207 -4.82 -15.81 -14.39
N LYS A 208 -4.12 -16.17 -13.32
CA LYS A 208 -3.69 -17.55 -13.06
C LYS A 208 -4.84 -18.50 -12.71
N THR A 209 -5.81 -18.02 -11.96
CA THR A 209 -6.88 -18.89 -11.42
C THR A 209 -8.10 -18.94 -12.34
N SER A 210 -8.48 -17.81 -12.94
CA SER A 210 -9.70 -17.65 -13.75
C SER A 210 -9.41 -17.49 -15.24
N GLY A 211 -8.14 -17.41 -15.66
CA GLY A 211 -7.77 -17.16 -17.05
C GLY A 211 -8.14 -15.77 -17.56
N ARG A 212 -8.53 -14.85 -16.65
CA ARG A 212 -9.03 -13.51 -16.98
C ARG A 212 -8.27 -12.46 -16.18
N ALA A 213 -7.73 -11.47 -16.87
CA ALA A 213 -7.16 -10.28 -16.24
C ALA A 213 -8.20 -9.15 -16.29
N VAL A 214 -8.26 -8.36 -15.20
CA VAL A 214 -9.12 -7.17 -15.12
C VAL A 214 -8.48 -6.02 -15.88
N TRP A 215 -7.17 -5.84 -15.71
CA TRP A 215 -6.41 -4.77 -16.34
C TRP A 215 -5.31 -5.35 -17.23
N SER A 216 -4.77 -4.50 -18.12
CA SER A 216 -3.58 -4.81 -18.90
C SER A 216 -2.42 -5.24 -18.01
N SER A 217 -1.45 -5.95 -18.60
CA SER A 217 -0.25 -6.37 -17.87
C SER A 217 0.43 -5.17 -17.21
N TYR A 218 0.87 -5.34 -15.96
CA TYR A 218 1.63 -4.31 -15.25
C TYR A 218 2.90 -3.86 -16.02
N ARG A 219 3.43 -4.72 -16.89
CA ARG A 219 4.58 -4.43 -17.76
C ARG A 219 4.35 -3.29 -18.75
N SER A 220 3.10 -3.02 -19.11
CA SER A 220 2.73 -1.94 -20.03
C SER A 220 2.21 -0.71 -19.29
N TRP A 221 2.32 -0.66 -17.96
CA TRP A 221 1.85 0.47 -17.18
C TRP A 221 2.79 1.67 -17.30
N GLN A 222 2.26 2.81 -17.72
CA GLN A 222 2.98 4.09 -17.88
C GLN A 222 2.15 5.22 -17.26
N LEU A 223 2.85 6.18 -16.64
CA LEU A 223 2.22 7.40 -16.12
C LEU A 223 2.03 8.43 -17.23
N PRO A 224 1.02 9.32 -17.10
CA PRO A 224 0.83 10.41 -18.05
C PRO A 224 1.99 11.42 -17.97
N GLU A 225 2.48 11.88 -19.12
CA GLU A 225 3.62 12.81 -19.21
C GLU A 225 3.41 14.10 -18.40
N LYS A 226 2.16 14.57 -18.30
CA LYS A 226 1.80 15.79 -17.57
C LYS A 226 2.14 15.73 -16.08
N LEU A 227 2.29 14.53 -15.50
CA LEU A 227 2.61 14.36 -14.09
C LEU A 227 3.97 14.97 -13.71
N ILE A 228 4.87 15.14 -14.67
CA ILE A 228 6.19 15.73 -14.40
C ILE A 228 6.12 17.20 -14.01
N TRP A 229 5.16 17.95 -14.57
CA TRP A 229 4.94 19.34 -14.19
C TRP A 229 4.48 19.46 -12.75
N VAL A 230 3.70 18.49 -12.26
CA VAL A 230 3.32 18.42 -10.84
C VAL A 230 4.56 18.22 -9.97
N VAL A 231 5.51 17.37 -10.37
CA VAL A 231 6.78 17.19 -9.64
C VAL A 231 7.55 18.50 -9.57
N ILE A 232 7.68 19.22 -10.69
CA ILE A 232 8.40 20.50 -10.73
C ILE A 232 7.75 21.53 -9.82
N ILE A 233 6.42 21.67 -9.87
CA ILE A 233 5.67 22.61 -9.01
C ILE A 233 5.88 22.25 -7.54
N MET A 234 5.79 20.97 -7.16
CA MET A 234 5.99 20.53 -5.78
C MET A 234 7.45 20.68 -5.31
N ALA A 235 8.42 20.53 -6.21
CA ALA A 235 9.83 20.79 -5.94
C ALA A 235 10.09 22.27 -5.64
N VAL A 236 9.52 23.18 -6.44
CA VAL A 236 9.59 24.61 -6.17
C VAL A 236 8.95 24.93 -4.83
N LEU A 237 7.77 24.35 -4.54
CA LEU A 237 7.05 24.55 -3.28
C LEU A 237 7.88 24.08 -2.05
N ALA A 238 8.61 22.99 -2.19
CA ALA A 238 9.50 22.45 -1.14
C ALA A 238 10.73 23.32 -0.85
N LEU A 239 11.13 24.19 -1.78
CA LEU A 239 12.26 25.12 -1.60
C LEU A 239 11.83 26.45 -0.96
N ILE A 240 10.52 26.74 -0.89
CA ILE A 240 10.03 27.96 -0.27
C ILE A 240 10.26 27.91 1.24
N PRO A 241 10.86 28.94 1.87
CA PRO A 241 11.18 28.93 3.31
C PRO A 241 9.97 29.08 4.25
N THR A 242 8.74 28.98 3.73
CA THR A 242 7.50 29.01 4.53
C THR A 242 7.10 27.60 4.94
N GLN A 243 7.04 27.33 6.25
CA GLN A 243 6.77 26.00 6.81
C GLN A 243 5.56 25.25 6.20
N PRO A 244 4.36 25.84 6.06
CA PRO A 244 3.21 25.08 5.54
C PRO A 244 3.36 24.71 4.06
N LEU A 245 3.84 25.64 3.23
CA LEU A 245 4.06 25.34 1.81
C LEU A 245 5.18 24.31 1.62
N ARG A 246 6.28 24.48 2.38
CA ARG A 246 7.39 23.54 2.38
C ARG A 246 6.95 22.12 2.75
N ALA A 247 6.12 21.98 3.79
CA ALA A 247 5.55 20.70 4.20
C ALA A 247 4.69 20.07 3.10
N VAL A 248 3.81 20.85 2.46
CA VAL A 248 2.99 20.35 1.33
C VAL A 248 3.87 19.90 0.16
N GLY A 249 4.89 20.68 -0.20
CA GLY A 249 5.84 20.33 -1.25
C GLY A 249 6.58 19.03 -0.95
N ILE A 250 7.17 18.91 0.25
CA ILE A 250 7.92 17.71 0.67
C ILE A 250 7.02 16.47 0.71
N ASN A 251 5.84 16.55 1.34
CA ASN A 251 4.93 15.41 1.43
C ASN A 251 4.45 14.97 0.04
N SER A 252 4.14 15.92 -0.84
CA SER A 252 3.72 15.62 -2.21
C SER A 252 4.85 14.97 -3.03
N LEU A 253 6.09 15.44 -2.88
CA LEU A 253 7.25 14.82 -3.53
C LEU A 253 7.49 13.39 -3.06
N ILE A 254 7.33 13.10 -1.77
CA ILE A 254 7.45 11.73 -1.23
C ILE A 254 6.41 10.81 -1.89
N LEU A 255 5.14 11.24 -1.95
CA LEU A 255 4.07 10.47 -2.58
C LEU A 255 4.31 10.26 -4.09
N LEU A 256 4.71 11.32 -4.80
CA LEU A 256 5.05 11.24 -6.22
C LEU A 256 6.24 10.30 -6.45
N SER A 257 7.26 10.34 -5.58
CA SER A 257 8.43 9.47 -5.68
C SER A 257 8.04 7.99 -5.66
N ILE A 258 7.08 7.60 -4.82
CA ILE A 258 6.58 6.23 -4.79
C ILE A 258 5.84 5.86 -6.06
N ILE A 259 5.00 6.76 -6.58
CA ILE A 259 4.28 6.55 -7.83
C ILE A 259 5.28 6.35 -8.99
N TYR A 260 6.35 7.14 -9.05
CA TYR A 260 7.44 6.97 -10.01
C TYR A 260 8.24 5.69 -9.78
N CYS A 261 8.46 5.28 -8.52
CA CYS A 261 9.07 3.97 -8.23
C CYS A 261 8.22 2.82 -8.78
N PHE A 262 6.88 2.91 -8.70
CA PHE A 262 6.01 1.92 -9.35
C PHE A 262 6.16 1.92 -10.87
N GLN A 263 6.42 3.07 -11.50
CA GLN A 263 6.71 3.09 -12.94
C GLN A 263 8.08 2.46 -13.21
N GLY A 264 9.10 2.83 -12.43
CA GLY A 264 10.43 2.22 -12.47
C GLY A 264 10.38 0.70 -12.41
N LEU A 265 9.62 0.17 -11.46
CA LEU A 265 9.48 -1.27 -11.27
C LEU A 265 8.79 -1.92 -12.48
N SER A 266 7.81 -1.26 -13.10
CA SER A 266 7.16 -1.77 -14.31
C SER A 266 8.13 -1.93 -15.49
N ILE A 267 9.14 -1.06 -15.59
CA ILE A 267 10.21 -1.12 -16.60
C ILE A 267 11.13 -2.30 -16.31
N VAL A 268 11.55 -2.47 -15.04
CA VAL A 268 12.36 -3.63 -14.63
C VAL A 268 11.61 -4.93 -14.94
N VAL A 269 10.31 -5.01 -14.63
CA VAL A 269 9.49 -6.19 -14.96
C VAL A 269 9.40 -6.42 -16.46
N PHE A 270 9.32 -5.36 -17.27
CA PHE A 270 9.32 -5.46 -18.73
C PHE A 270 10.64 -6.04 -19.25
N PHE A 271 11.79 -5.51 -18.83
CA PHE A 271 13.10 -6.00 -19.30
C PHE A 271 13.43 -7.41 -18.78
N MET A 272 13.11 -7.72 -17.53
CA MET A 272 13.28 -9.07 -16.98
C MET A 272 12.49 -10.11 -17.76
N HIS A 273 11.32 -9.74 -18.29
CA HIS A 273 10.57 -10.63 -19.17
C HIS A 273 11.11 -10.65 -20.60
N LYS A 274 11.54 -9.51 -21.13
CA LYS A 274 12.13 -9.41 -22.47
C LYS A 274 13.42 -10.24 -22.59
N TRP A 275 14.19 -10.35 -21.51
CA TRP A 275 15.41 -11.13 -21.42
C TRP A 275 15.20 -12.57 -20.93
N ASP A 276 13.94 -13.00 -20.78
CA ASP A 276 13.57 -14.35 -20.33
C ASP A 276 14.31 -14.81 -19.06
N VAL A 277 14.47 -13.91 -18.09
CA VAL A 277 15.21 -14.17 -16.86
C VAL A 277 14.47 -15.23 -16.02
N PRO A 278 15.15 -16.29 -15.54
CA PRO A 278 14.50 -17.36 -14.78
C PRO A 278 13.84 -16.84 -13.50
N LEU A 279 12.73 -17.47 -13.11
CA LEU A 279 11.85 -16.98 -12.04
C LEU A 279 12.60 -16.74 -10.71
N LEU A 280 13.52 -17.63 -10.34
CA LEU A 280 14.27 -17.54 -9.08
C LEU A 280 15.18 -16.29 -9.07
N LEU A 281 15.90 -16.07 -10.16
CA LEU A 281 16.78 -14.90 -10.31
C LEU A 281 15.97 -13.60 -10.36
N ARG A 282 14.82 -13.63 -11.05
CA ARG A 282 13.90 -12.48 -11.11
C ARG A 282 13.38 -12.10 -9.73
N SER A 283 12.94 -13.07 -8.93
CA SER A 283 12.47 -12.84 -7.56
C SER A 283 13.58 -12.29 -6.67
N PHE A 284 14.80 -12.82 -6.78
CA PHE A 284 15.96 -12.32 -6.05
C PHE A 284 16.23 -10.84 -6.37
N PHE A 285 16.26 -10.47 -7.65
CA PHE A 285 16.46 -9.07 -8.06
C PHE A 285 15.34 -8.14 -7.56
N TYR A 286 14.08 -8.58 -7.59
CA TYR A 286 12.98 -7.76 -7.06
C TYR A 286 13.11 -7.51 -5.56
N VAL A 287 13.45 -8.54 -4.78
CA VAL A 287 13.69 -8.40 -3.35
C VAL A 287 14.87 -7.46 -3.11
N MET A 288 15.99 -7.68 -3.80
CA MET A 288 17.18 -6.84 -3.64
C MET A 288 16.91 -5.37 -3.96
N ILE A 289 16.20 -5.08 -5.05
CA ILE A 289 15.87 -3.71 -5.46
C ILE A 289 14.96 -3.01 -4.43
N VAL A 290 13.97 -3.73 -3.88
CA VAL A 290 13.01 -3.15 -2.93
C VAL A 290 13.64 -2.97 -1.55
N PHE A 291 14.44 -3.92 -1.08
CA PHE A 291 15.07 -3.86 0.25
C PHE A 291 16.30 -2.96 0.30
N GLN A 292 16.92 -2.66 -0.84
CA GLN A 292 18.06 -1.76 -0.91
C GLN A 292 17.61 -0.32 -1.18
N SER A 293 18.05 0.63 -0.35
CA SER A 293 17.78 2.06 -0.54
C SER A 293 18.23 2.57 -1.92
N LEU A 294 19.41 2.11 -2.37
CA LEU A 294 19.92 2.41 -3.71
C LEU A 294 19.03 1.84 -4.82
N GLY A 295 18.47 0.65 -4.62
CA GLY A 295 17.55 0.02 -5.59
C GLY A 295 16.30 0.86 -5.79
N THR A 296 15.70 1.34 -4.70
CA THR A 296 14.53 2.24 -4.76
C THR A 296 14.86 3.56 -5.46
N LEU A 297 16.04 4.12 -5.21
CA LEU A 297 16.50 5.34 -5.90
C LEU A 297 16.68 5.11 -7.41
N VAL A 298 17.24 3.97 -7.82
CA VAL A 298 17.35 3.57 -9.23
C VAL A 298 15.96 3.44 -9.87
N LEU A 299 14.98 2.86 -9.17
CA LEU A 299 13.60 2.79 -9.66
C LEU A 299 12.99 4.16 -9.88
N LEU A 300 13.19 5.10 -8.95
CA LEU A 300 12.72 6.47 -9.08
C LEU A 300 13.29 7.12 -10.34
N PHE A 301 14.61 7.03 -10.54
CA PHE A 301 15.26 7.57 -11.73
C PHE A 301 14.76 6.95 -13.02
N PHE A 302 14.61 5.61 -13.08
CA PHE A 302 14.06 4.95 -14.26
C PHE A 302 12.60 5.32 -14.51
N GLY A 303 11.78 5.44 -13.47
CA GLY A 303 10.40 5.87 -13.60
C GLY A 303 10.27 7.27 -14.21
N ILE A 304 11.08 8.22 -13.74
CA ILE A 304 11.11 9.58 -14.27
C ILE A 304 11.68 9.60 -15.71
N ALA A 305 12.78 8.89 -15.96
CA ALA A 305 13.43 8.84 -17.27
C ALA A 305 12.54 8.23 -18.38
N ASP A 306 11.68 7.25 -18.05
CA ASP A 306 10.77 6.60 -19.00
C ASP A 306 9.73 7.55 -19.61
N ILE A 307 9.44 8.69 -18.97
CA ILE A 307 8.56 9.72 -19.55
C ILE A 307 9.13 10.23 -20.87
N TRP A 308 10.42 10.58 -20.89
CA TRP A 308 11.06 11.19 -22.06
C TRP A 308 11.62 10.15 -23.03
N PHE A 309 12.26 9.10 -22.52
CA PHE A 309 12.95 8.12 -23.38
C PHE A 309 12.04 7.03 -23.93
N ASP A 310 10.86 6.79 -23.33
CA ASP A 310 9.95 5.66 -23.63
C ASP A 310 10.75 4.37 -23.90
N PHE A 311 11.48 3.89 -22.89
CA PHE A 311 12.41 2.76 -23.04
C PHE A 311 11.74 1.49 -23.57
N ARG A 312 10.42 1.39 -23.36
CA ARG A 312 9.57 0.27 -23.77
C ARG A 312 8.95 0.46 -25.15
N LYS A 313 9.09 1.64 -25.78
CA LYS A 313 8.50 2.04 -27.07
C LYS A 313 6.99 1.77 -27.14
N LEU A 314 6.28 1.98 -26.04
CA LEU A 314 4.85 1.64 -25.95
C LEU A 314 3.97 2.61 -26.75
N LYS A 315 4.43 3.86 -26.94
CA LYS A 315 3.69 4.88 -27.68
C LYS A 315 3.58 4.55 -29.17
N LEU A 316 4.69 4.12 -29.79
CA LEU A 316 4.76 3.76 -31.22
C LEU A 316 3.88 2.53 -31.56
N ALA A 317 3.80 1.55 -30.66
CA ALA A 317 2.98 0.35 -30.86
C ALA A 317 1.46 0.64 -30.83
N THR A 318 1.05 1.76 -30.22
CA THR A 318 -0.35 2.16 -30.13
C THR A 318 -0.79 2.91 -31.39
N THR A 319 0.07 3.77 -31.95
CA THR A 319 -0.20 4.51 -33.20
C THR A 319 -0.36 3.58 -34.41
N ASN A 320 0.46 2.54 -34.53
CA ASN A 320 0.38 1.57 -35.65
C ASN A 320 -0.85 0.64 -35.60
N LYS A 321 -1.62 0.64 -34.51
CA LYS A 321 -2.87 -0.15 -34.40
C LYS A 321 -4.12 0.67 -34.74
N THR A 322 -3.97 1.99 -34.86
CA THR A 322 -5.06 2.93 -35.14
C THR A 322 -5.06 3.46 -36.57
N GLU A 323 -4.08 3.04 -37.39
CA GLU A 323 -4.05 3.15 -38.85
C GLU A 323 -4.46 1.82 -39.49
#